data_AF-A0A378KK40-F1
#
_entry.id   AF-A0A378KK40-F1
#
_cell.length_a   1.000
_cell.length_b   1.000
_cell.length_c   1.000
_cell.angle_alpha   90.00
_cell.angle_beta   90.00
_cell.angle_gamma   90.00
#
_symmetry.space_group_name_H-M   'P 1'
#
loop_
_entity.id
_entity.type
_entity.pdbx_description
1 polymer ?
#
loop_
_entity_poly.entity_id
_entity_poly.type
_entity_poly.pdbx_seq_one_letter_code
_entity_poly.pdbx_strand_id
1 'polypeptide(L)'
;MAPWFIALPWLHCINFKLAQCYHAIRFEKATRYYVIRLEQDLLGDWTLCVTNGRIKSKLGQSRIIAFECFSDAYEHFCLMAKERNQRDYHLVSYHTENVLFQTILLWECSIEIPVVMQKRKTRTGQKKAALTQKPTLAANSQLQHTRQMSLNWS
;
A
#
# COMPACT_ATOMS: atom_id res chain seq x y z
N MET A 1 -13.47 -8.39 -19.15
CA MET A 1 -14.42 -7.49 -18.45
C MET A 1 -13.81 -6.10 -18.40
N ALA A 2 -14.47 -5.06 -18.92
CA ALA A 2 -13.93 -3.71 -18.88
C ALA A 2 -14.04 -3.14 -17.44
N PRO A 3 -12.96 -2.59 -16.87
CA PRO A 3 -13.02 -1.84 -15.62
C PRO A 3 -14.05 -0.69 -15.66
N TRP A 4 -14.69 -0.40 -14.53
CA TRP A 4 -15.78 0.58 -14.42
C TRP A 4 -15.39 2.02 -14.75
N PHE A 5 -14.11 2.37 -14.64
CA PHE A 5 -13.57 3.68 -15.03
C PHE A 5 -13.43 3.84 -16.56
N ILE A 6 -13.72 2.80 -17.35
CA ILE A 6 -13.72 2.85 -18.83
C ILE A 6 -15.16 2.96 -19.40
N ALA A 7 -16.18 3.05 -18.53
CA ALA A 7 -17.59 3.06 -18.92
C ALA A 7 -18.13 4.46 -19.32
N LEU A 8 -17.29 5.48 -19.34
CA LEU A 8 -17.70 6.85 -19.69
C LEU A 8 -17.92 6.97 -21.22
N PRO A 9 -19.08 7.48 -21.68
CA PRO A 9 -19.40 7.51 -23.12
C PRO A 9 -18.40 8.27 -23.99
N TRP A 10 -17.80 9.35 -23.46
CA TRP A 10 -16.78 10.15 -24.17
C TRP A 10 -15.42 9.46 -24.25
N LEU A 11 -15.19 8.45 -23.41
CA LEU A 11 -13.97 7.65 -23.41
C LEU A 11 -13.91 6.75 -24.67
N HIS A 12 -15.05 6.41 -25.27
CA HIS A 12 -15.11 5.71 -26.56
C HIS A 12 -14.70 6.60 -27.75
N CYS A 13 -14.73 7.93 -27.61
CA CYS A 13 -14.29 8.87 -28.66
C CYS A 13 -12.77 9.03 -28.71
N ILE A 14 -12.08 8.60 -27.65
CA ILE A 14 -10.63 8.52 -27.62
C ILE A 14 -10.30 7.12 -28.13
N ASN A 15 -9.58 7.03 -29.24
CA ASN A 15 -9.11 5.77 -29.77
C ASN A 15 -8.09 5.16 -28.81
N PHE A 16 -8.55 4.51 -27.73
CA PHE A 16 -7.76 3.66 -26.86
C PHE A 16 -7.47 2.34 -27.56
N LYS A 17 -6.88 2.37 -28.76
CA LYS A 17 -5.97 1.28 -29.09
C LYS A 17 -4.95 1.30 -27.95
N LEU A 18 -4.99 0.26 -27.13
CA LEU A 18 -4.04 0.05 -26.05
C LEU A 18 -2.67 0.06 -26.73
N ALA A 19 -2.01 1.22 -26.73
CA ALA A 19 -0.72 1.36 -27.35
C ALA A 19 0.18 0.40 -26.59
N GLN A 20 0.80 -0.53 -27.33
CA GLN A 20 1.77 -1.44 -26.74
C GLN A 20 2.96 -0.59 -26.32
N CYS A 21 2.99 -0.19 -25.05
CA CYS A 21 3.92 0.81 -24.55
C CYS A 21 4.28 0.54 -23.11
N TYR A 22 5.26 1.30 -22.64
CA TYR A 22 5.72 1.23 -21.26
C TYR A 22 4.65 1.72 -20.27
N HIS A 23 4.52 1.01 -19.16
CA HIS A 23 3.75 1.45 -17.99
C HIS A 23 4.54 1.23 -16.71
N ALA A 24 4.55 2.21 -15.81
CA ALA A 24 5.09 2.06 -14.47
C ALA A 24 4.19 2.70 -13.43
N ILE A 25 3.92 1.95 -12.36
CA ILE A 25 3.07 2.38 -11.27
C ILE A 25 3.75 2.13 -9.94
N ARG A 26 3.66 3.10 -9.03
CA ARG A 26 4.19 3.03 -7.68
C ARG A 26 3.06 3.19 -6.67
N PHE A 27 3.06 2.30 -5.71
CA PHE A 27 2.14 2.24 -4.59
C PHE A 27 2.93 2.31 -3.28
N GLU A 28 2.37 2.97 -2.27
CA GLU A 28 2.93 3.01 -0.93
C GLU A 28 1.89 2.70 0.14
N LYS A 29 2.35 2.12 1.26
CA LYS A 29 1.55 1.88 2.47
C LYS A 29 2.45 1.98 3.69
N ALA A 30 2.22 2.99 4.53
CA ALA A 30 3.02 3.27 5.72
C ALA A 30 4.54 3.32 5.44
N THR A 31 5.28 2.23 5.69
CA THR A 31 6.73 2.15 5.43
C THR A 31 7.08 1.21 4.28
N ARG A 32 6.10 0.73 3.51
CA ARG A 32 6.28 -0.21 2.41
C ARG A 32 6.03 0.46 1.07
N TYR A 33 6.75 0.02 0.06
CA TYR A 33 6.51 0.40 -1.34
C TYR A 33 6.30 -0.84 -2.21
N TYR A 34 5.59 -0.65 -3.30
CA TYR A 34 5.37 -1.64 -4.34
C TYR A 34 5.41 -0.93 -5.71
N VAL A 35 6.24 -1.41 -6.61
CA VAL A 35 6.42 -0.87 -7.96
C VAL A 35 6.15 -2.00 -8.95
N ILE A 36 5.37 -1.71 -9.98
CA ILE A 36 5.13 -2.60 -11.12
C ILE A 36 5.55 -1.83 -12.36
N ARG A 37 6.38 -2.44 -13.22
CA ARG A 37 6.76 -1.92 -14.53
C ARG A 37 6.42 -2.95 -15.58
N LEU A 38 5.73 -2.52 -16.62
CA LEU A 38 5.48 -3.26 -17.85
C LEU A 38 6.38 -2.68 -18.93
N GLU A 39 7.29 -3.49 -19.44
CA GLU A 39 8.28 -3.09 -20.43
C GLU A 39 8.48 -4.19 -21.47
N GLN A 40 8.78 -3.79 -22.70
CA GLN A 40 9.16 -4.73 -23.76
C GLN A 40 10.65 -5.05 -23.60
N ASP A 41 11.00 -6.33 -23.71
CA ASP A 41 12.39 -6.75 -23.69
C ASP A 41 13.08 -6.55 -25.05
N LEU A 42 14.36 -6.94 -25.13
CA LEU A 42 15.16 -6.77 -26.35
C LEU A 42 14.76 -7.74 -27.49
N LEU A 43 14.01 -8.79 -27.19
CA LEU A 43 13.54 -9.79 -28.15
C LEU A 43 12.12 -9.49 -28.66
N GLY A 44 11.45 -8.51 -28.06
CA GLY A 44 10.11 -8.08 -28.44
C GLY A 44 9.00 -8.67 -27.56
N ASP A 45 9.35 -9.53 -26.60
CA ASP A 45 8.44 -10.06 -25.60
C ASP A 45 8.17 -9.01 -24.51
N TRP A 46 7.13 -9.24 -23.70
CA TRP A 46 6.72 -8.32 -22.66
C TRP A 46 7.09 -8.84 -21.28
N THR A 47 7.53 -7.94 -20.40
CA THR A 47 7.94 -8.30 -19.04
C THR A 47 7.26 -7.43 -18.00
N LEU A 48 6.86 -8.06 -16.89
CA LEU A 48 6.43 -7.38 -15.67
C LEU A 48 7.52 -7.46 -14.61
N CYS A 49 8.16 -6.32 -14.37
CA CYS A 49 9.13 -6.13 -13.30
C CYS A 49 8.40 -5.62 -12.05
N VAL A 50 8.32 -6.47 -11.03
CA VAL A 50 7.64 -6.19 -9.77
C VAL A 50 8.65 -6.07 -8.66
N THR A 51 8.77 -4.88 -8.07
CA THR A 51 9.69 -4.61 -6.96
C THR A 51 8.93 -4.18 -5.72
N ASN A 52 9.27 -4.71 -4.56
CA ASN A 52 8.67 -4.31 -3.30
C ASN A 52 9.70 -4.30 -2.16
N GLY A 53 9.39 -3.57 -1.10
CA GLY A 53 10.29 -3.51 0.05
C GLY A 53 9.86 -2.50 1.08
N ARG A 54 10.76 -2.26 2.04
CA ARG A 54 10.59 -1.17 3.00
C ARG A 54 11.22 0.10 2.44
N ILE A 55 10.53 1.23 2.57
CA ILE A 55 11.01 2.55 2.16
C ILE A 55 12.31 2.85 2.91
N LYS A 56 13.32 3.34 2.19
CA LYS A 56 14.68 3.64 2.72
C LYS A 56 15.38 2.42 3.35
N SER A 57 15.08 1.21 2.89
CA SER A 57 15.80 -0.01 3.27
C SER A 57 16.66 -0.53 2.12
N LYS A 58 17.78 -1.18 2.47
CA LYS A 58 18.62 -1.94 1.52
C LYS A 58 17.98 -3.28 1.13
N LEU A 59 17.00 -3.75 1.89
CA LEU A 59 16.29 -5.01 1.66
C LEU A 59 14.99 -4.75 0.90
N GLY A 60 14.99 -5.12 -0.38
CA GLY A 60 13.83 -5.20 -1.26
C GLY A 60 13.85 -6.53 -2.01
N GLN A 61 12.72 -6.89 -2.61
CA GLN A 61 12.60 -8.04 -3.49
C GLN A 61 12.15 -7.57 -4.86
N SER A 62 12.73 -8.15 -5.91
CA SER A 62 12.28 -7.96 -7.27
C SER A 62 12.01 -9.31 -7.91
N ARG A 63 10.95 -9.38 -8.71
CA ARG A 63 10.65 -10.54 -9.56
C ARG A 63 10.27 -10.05 -10.94
N ILE A 64 10.58 -10.86 -11.95
CA ILE A 64 10.26 -10.61 -13.36
C ILE A 64 9.34 -11.72 -13.82
N ILE A 65 8.30 -11.37 -14.58
CA ILE A 65 7.37 -12.30 -15.20
C ILE A 65 7.35 -11.99 -16.69
N ALA A 66 7.63 -12.99 -17.52
CA ALA A 66 7.65 -12.85 -18.97
C ALA A 66 6.28 -13.23 -19.58
N PHE A 67 5.93 -12.56 -20.67
CA PHE A 67 4.70 -12.73 -21.44
C PHE A 67 5.03 -12.59 -22.93
N GLU A 68 4.45 -13.44 -23.77
CA GLU A 68 4.63 -13.38 -25.23
C GLU A 68 3.88 -12.18 -25.84
N CYS A 69 2.82 -11.68 -25.19
CA CYS A 69 2.00 -10.61 -25.73
C CYS A 69 1.69 -9.50 -24.72
N PHE A 70 1.54 -8.28 -25.24
CA PHE A 70 1.25 -7.08 -24.45
C PHE A 70 -0.08 -7.19 -23.69
N SER A 71 -1.11 -7.76 -24.32
CA SER A 71 -2.46 -7.82 -23.75
C SER A 71 -2.47 -8.60 -22.42
N ASP A 72 -1.84 -9.77 -22.40
CA ASP A 72 -1.79 -10.63 -21.21
C ASP A 72 -0.96 -10.00 -20.10
N ALA A 73 0.17 -9.38 -20.48
CA ALA A 73 1.03 -8.65 -19.57
C ALA A 73 0.31 -7.44 -18.95
N TYR A 74 -0.46 -6.70 -19.75
CA TYR A 74 -1.24 -5.55 -19.30
C TYR A 74 -2.43 -5.95 -18.43
N GLU A 75 -3.09 -7.07 -18.72
CA GLU A 75 -4.12 -7.62 -17.83
C GLU A 75 -3.52 -7.97 -16.45
N HIS A 76 -2.36 -8.64 -16.43
CA HIS A 76 -1.65 -8.93 -15.19
C HIS A 76 -1.19 -7.68 -14.44
N PHE A 77 -0.71 -6.66 -15.16
CA PHE A 77 -0.41 -5.35 -14.61
C PHE A 77 -1.63 -4.75 -13.88
N CYS A 78 -2.79 -4.74 -14.55
CA CYS A 78 -4.04 -4.23 -14.00
C CYS A 78 -4.50 -5.00 -12.77
N LEU A 79 -4.40 -6.34 -12.80
CA LEU A 79 -4.76 -7.20 -11.67
C LEU A 79 -3.87 -6.91 -10.46
N MET A 80 -2.55 -6.82 -10.64
CA MET A 80 -1.63 -6.49 -9.54
C MET A 80 -1.88 -5.10 -8.96
N ALA A 81 -2.15 -4.10 -9.81
CA ALA A 81 -2.51 -2.76 -9.38
C ALA A 81 -3.81 -2.76 -8.56
N LYS A 82 -4.84 -3.47 -9.03
CA LYS A 82 -6.11 -3.63 -8.32
C LYS A 82 -5.91 -4.30 -6.95
N GLU A 83 -5.11 -5.36 -6.87
CA GLU A 83 -4.78 -5.99 -5.59
C GLU A 83 -4.09 -5.04 -4.62
N ARG A 84 -3.21 -4.16 -5.09
CA ARG A 84 -2.54 -3.19 -4.23
C ARG A 84 -3.54 -2.19 -3.66
N ASN A 85 -4.44 -1.67 -4.50
CA ASN A 85 -5.52 -0.78 -4.08
C ASN A 85 -6.42 -1.46 -3.02
N GLN A 86 -6.83 -2.71 -3.25
CA GLN A 86 -7.63 -3.49 -2.30
C GLN A 86 -6.93 -3.77 -0.96
N ARG A 87 -5.60 -3.65 -0.91
CA ARG A 87 -4.79 -3.82 0.30
C ARG A 87 -4.41 -2.49 0.95
N ASP A 88 -5.14 -1.42 0.65
CA ASP A 88 -4.92 -0.04 1.14
C ASP A 88 -3.54 0.52 0.83
N TYR A 89 -2.94 0.12 -0.30
CA TYR A 89 -1.83 0.89 -0.83
C TYR A 89 -2.40 2.06 -1.63
N HIS A 90 -1.89 3.26 -1.39
CA HIS A 90 -2.26 4.42 -2.18
C HIS A 90 -1.33 4.54 -3.38
N LEU A 91 -1.90 4.99 -4.50
CA LEU A 91 -1.16 5.32 -5.71
C LEU A 91 -0.29 6.56 -5.45
N VAL A 92 1.02 6.46 -5.71
CA VAL A 92 1.98 7.55 -5.56
C VAL A 92 2.39 8.13 -6.92
N SER A 93 2.58 7.27 -7.92
CA SER A 93 2.93 7.74 -9.26
C SER A 93 2.49 6.75 -10.32
N TYR A 94 2.09 7.28 -11.48
CA TYR A 94 1.84 6.54 -12.71
C TYR A 94 2.59 7.20 -13.87
N HIS A 95 3.33 6.40 -14.62
CA HIS A 95 4.09 6.82 -15.79
C HIS A 95 3.76 5.92 -16.98
N THR A 96 3.53 6.53 -18.14
CA THR A 96 3.36 5.83 -19.42
C THR A 96 3.84 6.75 -20.54
N GLU A 97 4.13 6.18 -21.70
CA GLU A 97 4.50 6.95 -22.91
C GLU A 97 3.28 7.60 -23.58
N ASN A 98 2.07 7.16 -23.23
CA ASN A 98 0.84 7.75 -23.74
C ASN A 98 0.43 9.00 -22.93
N VAL A 99 0.83 10.18 -23.43
CA VAL A 99 0.58 11.49 -22.80
C VAL A 99 -0.92 11.75 -22.57
N LEU A 100 -1.78 11.34 -23.49
CA LEU A 100 -3.24 11.48 -23.34
C LEU A 100 -3.75 10.60 -22.18
N PHE A 101 -3.28 9.36 -22.09
CA PHE A 101 -3.65 8.48 -21.00
C PHE A 101 -3.16 9.02 -19.64
N GLN A 102 -1.94 9.54 -19.59
CA GLN A 102 -1.38 10.14 -18.38
C GLN A 102 -2.16 11.38 -17.91
N THR A 103 -2.57 12.24 -18.84
CA THR A 103 -3.35 13.45 -18.54
C THR A 103 -4.77 13.13 -18.07
N ILE A 104 -5.43 12.15 -18.68
CA ILE A 104 -6.76 11.69 -18.27
C ILE A 104 -6.72 11.05 -16.87
N LEU A 105 -5.73 10.18 -16.60
CA LEU A 105 -5.57 9.59 -15.27
C LEU A 105 -5.34 10.64 -14.19
N LEU A 106 -4.52 11.65 -14.47
CA LEU A 106 -4.28 12.74 -13.53
C LEU A 106 -5.57 13.51 -13.22
N TRP A 107 -6.41 13.73 -14.23
CA TRP A 107 -7.71 14.38 -14.04
C TRP A 107 -8.67 13.55 -13.20
N GLU A 108 -8.84 12.26 -13.52
CA GLU A 108 -9.69 11.33 -12.75
C GLU A 108 -9.23 11.20 -11.29
N CYS A 109 -7.91 11.08 -11.03
CA CYS A 109 -7.38 11.05 -9.67
C CYS A 109 -7.53 12.39 -8.92
N SER A 110 -7.69 13.51 -9.62
CA SER A 110 -7.87 14.84 -9.01
C SER A 110 -9.31 15.10 -8.57
N ILE A 111 -10.29 14.38 -9.13
CA ILE A 111 -11.72 14.57 -8.81
C ILE A 111 -12.06 14.06 -7.40
N GLU A 112 -11.22 13.20 -6.78
CA GLU A 112 -11.40 12.70 -5.41
C GLU A 112 -10.63 13.45 -4.30
N ILE A 113 -10.23 14.71 -4.49
CA ILE A 113 -9.73 15.53 -3.36
C ILE A 113 -10.77 16.56 -2.88
N PRO A 114 -11.84 16.16 -2.16
CA PRO A 114 -12.36 17.03 -1.12
C PRO A 114 -11.45 16.87 0.10
N VAL A 115 -10.67 17.91 0.36
CA VAL A 115 -9.95 18.14 1.62
C VAL A 115 -10.95 18.04 2.79
N VAL A 116 -11.06 16.86 3.41
CA VAL A 116 -11.52 16.75 4.79
C VAL A 116 -10.32 16.40 5.65
N MET A 117 -9.48 17.41 5.81
CA MET A 117 -8.54 17.52 6.91
C MET A 117 -9.37 17.51 8.20
N GLN A 118 -9.63 16.34 8.76
CA GLN A 118 -10.29 16.22 10.06
C GLN A 118 -9.45 16.99 11.07
N LYS A 119 -10.00 18.12 11.55
CA LYS A 119 -9.44 18.90 12.66
C LYS A 119 -9.13 17.95 13.80
N ARG A 120 -7.83 17.70 14.02
CA ARG A 120 -7.33 17.03 15.20
C ARG A 120 -7.79 17.85 16.41
N LYS A 121 -8.77 17.35 17.18
CA LYS A 121 -9.13 17.95 18.47
C LYS A 121 -7.88 17.92 19.35
N THR A 122 -7.25 19.07 19.49
CA THR A 122 -6.33 19.36 20.60
C THR A 122 -7.13 19.23 21.89
N ARG A 123 -6.93 18.15 22.65
CA ARG A 123 -7.30 18.12 24.08
C ARG A 123 -6.29 18.99 24.81
N THR A 124 -6.60 20.27 24.91
CA THR A 124 -6.05 21.19 25.91
C THR A 124 -6.38 20.64 27.31
N GLY A 125 -5.37 20.64 28.17
CA GLY A 125 -5.32 19.82 29.37
C GLY A 125 -6.22 20.24 30.53
N GLN A 126 -6.31 19.33 31.50
CA GLN A 126 -6.50 19.69 32.90
C GLN A 126 -5.45 18.94 33.72
N LYS A 127 -4.46 19.70 34.21
CA LYS A 127 -3.72 19.37 35.42
C LYS A 127 -4.72 19.47 36.59
N LYS A 128 -4.83 18.43 37.40
CA LYS A 128 -5.17 18.57 38.82
C LYS A 128 -4.08 17.88 39.62
N ALA A 129 -3.36 18.68 40.40
CA ALA A 129 -2.43 18.27 41.43
C ALA A 129 -3.12 18.39 42.80
N ALA A 130 -2.52 17.72 43.79
CA ALA A 130 -2.78 17.75 45.24
C ALA A 130 -3.99 16.90 45.73
N LEU A 131 -3.94 16.17 46.85
CA LEU A 131 -2.94 16.01 47.92
C LEU A 131 -3.21 14.68 48.66
N THR A 132 -2.15 14.14 49.24
CA THR A 132 -1.97 13.15 50.31
C THR A 132 -3.18 12.78 51.20
N GLN A 133 -3.31 11.48 51.53
CA GLN A 133 -3.52 11.01 52.92
C GLN A 133 -3.27 9.49 53.05
N LYS A 134 -2.36 9.15 53.98
CA LYS A 134 -2.09 7.80 54.50
C LYS A 134 -2.91 7.65 55.78
N PRO A 135 -3.37 6.44 56.13
CA PRO A 135 -2.98 5.91 57.45
C PRO A 135 -2.45 4.47 57.39
N THR A 136 -1.50 4.22 58.29
CA THR A 136 -0.87 2.95 58.65
C THR A 136 -1.66 2.28 59.79
N LEU A 137 -1.79 0.95 59.77
CA LEU A 137 -1.81 0.01 60.93
C LEU A 137 -1.92 -1.42 60.33
N ALA A 138 -0.81 -2.14 60.12
CA ALA A 138 -0.08 -3.01 61.06
C ALA A 138 -0.85 -4.27 61.51
N ALA A 139 -0.42 -5.45 61.05
CA ALA A 139 0.09 -6.55 61.88
C ALA A 139 0.05 -7.91 61.14
N ASN A 140 1.22 -8.56 61.07
CA ASN A 140 1.50 -10.00 61.32
C ASN A 140 0.77 -11.05 60.43
N SER A 141 1.39 -12.13 59.92
CA SER A 141 2.66 -12.80 60.22
C SER A 141 2.84 -14.01 59.27
N GLN A 142 4.06 -14.56 59.25
CA GLN A 142 4.44 -15.95 58.96
C GLN A 142 4.87 -16.35 57.52
N LEU A 143 6.20 -16.51 57.42
CA LEU A 143 6.90 -17.54 56.64
C LEU A 143 6.21 -18.91 56.70
N GLN A 144 6.21 -19.67 55.60
CA GLN A 144 6.85 -21.00 55.39
C GLN A 144 6.79 -21.32 53.87
N HIS A 145 7.89 -21.36 53.11
CA HIS A 145 8.75 -22.53 52.81
C HIS A 145 8.01 -23.79 52.30
N THR A 146 8.04 -24.05 50.98
CA THR A 146 8.26 -25.40 50.36
C THR A 146 8.30 -25.30 48.82
N ARG A 147 9.48 -25.57 48.23
CA ARG A 147 9.81 -26.73 47.37
C ARG A 147 8.91 -26.98 46.14
N GLN A 148 9.50 -26.69 44.98
CA GLN A 148 9.89 -27.68 43.95
C GLN A 148 8.79 -28.61 43.38
N MET A 149 8.45 -28.42 42.11
CA MET A 149 8.19 -29.53 41.17
C MET A 149 8.67 -29.18 39.76
N SER A 150 9.52 -30.07 39.26
CA SER A 150 9.84 -30.32 37.85
C SER A 150 8.61 -30.79 37.06
N LEU A 151 8.64 -30.66 35.72
CA LEU A 151 8.36 -31.77 34.80
C LEU A 151 8.78 -31.42 33.37
N ASN A 152 9.60 -32.31 32.81
CA ASN A 152 10.10 -32.35 31.44
C ASN A 152 9.11 -33.05 30.48
N TRP A 153 9.45 -32.94 29.19
CA TRP A 153 9.05 -33.75 28.01
C TRP A 153 7.73 -33.32 27.35
N SER A 154 7.63 -33.21 26.02
CA SER A 154 8.35 -33.87 24.92
C SER A 154 8.69 -32.92 23.76
#